data_AF-A0A955BEY3-F1
#
_entry.id   AF-A0A955BEY3-F1
#
_cell.length_a   1.000
_cell.length_b   1.000
_cell.length_c   1.000
_cell.angle_alpha   90.00
_cell.angle_beta   90.00
_cell.angle_gamma   90.00
#
_symmetry.space_group_name_H-M   'P 1'
#
loop_
_entity.id
_entity.type
_entity.pdbx_description
1 polymer ?
#
loop_
_entity_poly.entity_id
_entity_poly.type
_entity_poly.pdbx_seq_one_letter_code
_entity_poly.pdbx_strand_id
1 'polypeptide(L)' 'GASAGIKDGAFATEDGRGHVGGAYVIRVTGFDGIPVEGGEGTMDNTGTELFPVYEMTVDLPKSEHDLAIDVPGGG' A
#
# COMPACT_ATOMS: atom_id res chain seq x y z
N GLY A 1 7.20 11.01 -1.67
CA GLY A 1 6.32 9.82 -1.64
C GLY A 1 5.58 9.78 -0.33
N ALA A 2 4.38 9.23 -0.31
CA ALA A 2 3.58 8.99 0.88
C ALA A 2 3.26 7.51 0.99
N SER A 3 3.05 7.00 2.20
CA SER A 3 2.62 5.62 2.47
C SER A 3 1.44 5.66 3.43
N ALA A 4 0.41 4.85 3.16
CA ALA A 4 -0.74 4.69 4.02
C ALA A 4 -0.93 3.20 4.32
N GLY A 5 -1.19 2.86 5.58
CA GLY A 5 -1.57 1.51 5.95
C GLY A 5 -3.00 1.22 5.49
N ILE A 6 -3.23 0.03 4.92
CA ILE A 6 -4.57 -0.44 4.57
C ILE A 6 -5.17 -1.12 5.81
N LYS A 7 -6.36 -0.71 6.22
CA LYS A 7 -7.14 -1.31 7.31
C LYS A 7 -8.55 -1.57 6.80
N ASP A 8 -9.01 -2.81 6.89
CA ASP A 8 -10.34 -3.23 6.42
C ASP A 8 -10.64 -2.81 4.96
N GLY A 9 -9.62 -2.85 4.09
CA GLY A 9 -9.72 -2.45 2.69
C GLY A 9 -9.70 -0.93 2.43
N ALA A 10 -9.67 -0.10 3.48
CA ALA A 10 -9.58 1.34 3.37
C ALA A 10 -8.16 1.84 3.67
N PHE A 11 -7.76 2.91 2.99
CA PHE A 11 -6.51 3.62 3.26
C PHE A 11 -6.75 5.13 3.17
N ALA A 12 -6.03 5.89 3.97
CA ALA A 12 -6.05 7.35 3.94
C ALA A 12 -4.63 7.88 4.07
N THR A 13 -4.23 8.78 3.18
CA THR A 13 -2.97 9.52 3.29
C THR A 13 -3.14 10.67 4.29
N GLU A 14 -2.15 10.91 5.14
CA GLU A 14 -2.22 12.00 6.13
C GLU A 14 -2.35 13.40 5.47
N ASP A 15 -3.15 14.26 6.10
CA ASP A 15 -3.30 15.66 5.72
C ASP A 15 -1.95 16.40 5.71
N GLY A 16 -1.70 17.18 4.65
CA GLY A 16 -0.44 17.93 4.47
C GLY A 16 0.71 17.12 3.83
N ARG A 17 0.55 15.81 3.62
CA ARG A 17 1.39 14.98 2.73
C ARG A 17 0.61 14.47 1.50
N GLY A 18 -0.50 15.13 1.17
CA GLY A 18 -1.36 14.82 0.04
C GLY A 18 -0.68 15.01 -1.31
N HIS A 19 -1.15 14.27 -2.31
CA HIS A 19 -0.72 14.41 -3.70
C HIS A 19 -0.95 15.84 -4.20
N VAL A 20 0.05 16.43 -4.85
CA VAL A 20 -0.06 17.79 -5.45
C VAL A 20 -0.78 17.76 -6.82
N GLY A 21 -1.40 16.62 -7.14
CA GLY A 21 -1.86 16.21 -8.46
C GLY A 21 -0.74 15.83 -9.44
N GLY A 22 -1.11 15.15 -10.54
CA GLY A 22 -0.19 14.67 -11.58
C GLY A 22 0.05 13.16 -11.53
N ALA A 23 1.05 12.68 -12.28
CA ALA A 23 1.36 11.27 -12.42
C ALA A 23 2.04 10.68 -11.17
N TYR A 24 1.47 9.60 -10.65
CA TYR A 24 2.02 8.79 -9.55
C TYR A 24 2.12 7.33 -9.96
N VAL A 25 3.15 6.67 -9.45
CA VAL A 25 3.21 5.21 -9.40
C VAL A 25 2.76 4.80 -8.00
N ILE A 26 1.65 4.08 -7.92
CA ILE A 26 1.15 3.46 -6.70
C ILE A 26 1.68 2.03 -6.65
N ARG A 27 2.28 1.68 -5.51
CA ARG A 27 2.75 0.34 -5.21
C ARG A 27 1.98 -0.21 -4.01
N VAL A 28 1.31 -1.34 -4.21
CA VAL A 28 0.54 -2.05 -3.18
C VAL A 28 1.28 -3.34 -2.81
N THR A 29 1.55 -3.50 -1.52
CA THR A 29 2.10 -4.73 -0.94
C THR A 29 1.15 -5.19 0.17
N GLY A 30 0.76 -6.46 0.15
CA GLY A 30 -0.12 -7.05 1.16
C GLY A 30 0.60 -8.16 1.92
N PHE A 31 0.46 -8.18 3.24
CA PHE A 31 1.06 -9.20 4.12
C PHE A 31 0.00 -9.80 5.05
N ASP A 32 0.23 -11.03 5.51
CA ASP A 32 -0.69 -11.77 6.39
C ASP A 32 -0.70 -11.32 7.86
N GLY A 33 0.30 -10.53 8.28
CA GLY A 33 0.45 -10.07 9.67
C GLY A 33 0.84 -11.18 10.65
N ILE A 34 1.22 -12.37 10.17
CA ILE A 34 1.66 -13.48 11.01
C ILE A 34 3.17 -13.33 11.21
N PRO A 35 3.67 -13.11 12.44
CA PRO A 35 5.09 -12.88 12.67
C PRO A 35 5.94 -14.03 12.12
N VAL A 36 6.97 -13.70 11.37
CA VAL A 36 7.96 -14.66 10.83
C VAL A 36 9.34 -14.35 11.39
N GLU A 37 10.19 -15.38 11.47
CA GLU A 37 11.58 -15.19 11.87
C GLU A 37 12.31 -14.41 10.78
N GLY A 38 12.76 -13.21 11.12
CA GLY A 38 13.58 -12.35 10.28
C GLY A 38 15.07 -12.68 10.36
N GLY A 39 15.89 -11.88 9.70
CA GLY A 39 17.34 -11.98 9.81
C GLY A 39 17.85 -11.71 11.23
N GLU A 40 19.00 -12.30 11.58
CA GLU A 40 19.73 -12.03 12.83
C GLU A 40 18.91 -12.20 14.12
N GLY A 41 17.95 -13.15 14.14
CA GLY A 41 17.12 -13.42 15.32
C GLY A 41 16.08 -12.33 15.61
N THR A 42 15.78 -11.47 14.64
CA THR A 42 14.66 -10.52 14.72
C THR A 42 13.35 -11.19 14.32
N MET A 43 12.22 -10.69 14.80
CA MET A 43 10.90 -11.09 14.30
C MET A 43 10.37 -10.00 13.35
N ASP A 44 10.00 -10.40 12.14
CA ASP A 44 9.26 -9.54 11.23
C ASP A 44 7.76 -9.70 11.53
N ASN A 45 7.17 -8.67 12.14
CA ASN A 45 5.75 -8.65 12.50
C ASN A 45 4.82 -8.35 11.31
N THR A 46 5.38 -8.04 10.14
CA THR A 46 4.59 -7.80 8.91
C THR A 46 4.11 -9.12 8.33
N GLY A 47 4.90 -10.18 8.45
CA GLY A 47 4.57 -11.54 8.03
C GLY A 47 4.87 -11.84 6.56
N THR A 48 4.15 -12.80 5.97
CA THR A 48 4.41 -13.27 4.60
C THR A 48 3.60 -12.47 3.59
N GLU A 49 4.20 -12.18 2.42
CA GLU A 49 3.50 -11.54 1.30
C GLU A 49 2.30 -12.40 0.82
N LEU A 50 1.13 -11.78 0.73
CA LEU A 50 -0.11 -12.44 0.28
C LEU A 50 -0.20 -12.56 -1.24
N PHE A 51 0.43 -11.63 -1.96
CA PHE A 51 0.45 -11.57 -3.43
C PHE A 51 1.69 -10.79 -3.89
N PRO A 52 2.15 -10.99 -5.14
CA PRO A 52 3.22 -10.20 -5.71
C PRO A 52 2.90 -8.71 -5.69
N VAL A 53 3.91 -7.87 -5.47
CA VAL A 53 3.78 -6.40 -5.50
C VAL A 53 2.96 -5.95 -6.71
N TYR A 54 1.86 -5.25 -6.44
CA TYR A 54 0.99 -4.70 -7.48
C TYR A 54 1.33 -3.23 -7.72
N GLU A 55 1.67 -2.89 -8.96
CA GLU A 55 2.02 -1.53 -9.36
C GLU A 55 1.04 -1.00 -10.39
N MET A 56 0.62 0.26 -10.21
CA MET A 56 -0.19 0.97 -11.20
C MET A 56 0.25 2.43 -11.32
N THR A 57 0.14 2.97 -12.53
CA THR A 57 0.33 4.39 -12.76
C THR A 57 -1.03 5.08 -12.81
N VAL A 58 -1.18 6.15 -12.04
CA VAL A 58 -2.40 6.97 -11.99
C VAL A 58 -2.06 8.43 -12.15
N ASP A 59 -2.98 9.19 -12.74
CA ASP A 59 -2.93 10.65 -12.71
C ASP A 59 -3.94 11.14 -11.68
N LEU A 60 -3.47 11.75 -10.60
CA LEU A 60 -4.32 12.21 -9.51
C LEU A 60 -4.71 13.68 -9.72
N PRO A 61 -5.97 14.06 -9.47
CA PRO A 61 -6.38 15.46 -9.51
C PRO A 61 -5.70 16.26 -8.39
N LYS A 62 -5.59 17.58 -8.55
CA LYS A 62 -5.03 18.47 -7.49
C LYS A 62 -5.94 18.64 -6.26
N SER A 63 -7.12 18.01 -6.29
CA SER A 63 -8.14 18.07 -5.26
C SER A 63 -8.25 16.73 -4.55
N GLU A 64 -8.93 16.71 -3.40
CA GLU A 64 -9.37 15.48 -2.75
C GLU A 64 -10.15 14.59 -3.72
N HIS A 65 -9.87 13.29 -3.69
CA HIS A 65 -10.50 12.30 -4.55
C HIS A 65 -10.36 10.90 -3.95
N ASP A 66 -11.38 10.07 -4.11
CA ASP A 66 -11.37 8.67 -3.70
C ASP A 66 -10.83 7.77 -4.82
N LEU A 67 -9.77 7.01 -4.58
CA LEU A 67 -9.23 6.06 -5.55
C LEU A 67 -9.57 4.63 -5.15
N ALA A 68 -10.30 3.92 -6.00
CA ALA A 68 -10.48 2.48 -5.88
C ALA A 68 -9.34 1.74 -6.58
N ILE A 69 -8.71 0.81 -5.88
CA ILE A 69 -7.64 -0.05 -6.40
C ILE A 69 -8.10 -1.49 -6.29
N ASP A 70 -8.27 -2.16 -7.43
CA ASP A 70 -8.52 -3.60 -7.48
C ASP A 70 -7.18 -4.33 -7.52
N VAL A 71 -6.91 -5.13 -6.49
CA VAL A 71 -5.67 -5.88 -6.35
C VAL A 71 -5.97 -7.34 -6.69
N PRO A 72 -5.40 -7.89 -7.77
CA PRO A 72 -5.64 -9.28 -8.12
C PRO A 72 -5.06 -10.18 -7.03
N GLY A 73 -5.93 -10.90 -6.32
CA GLY A 73 -5.52 -11.93 -5.38
C GLY A 73 -4.81 -13.04 -6.14
N GLY A 74 -3.55 -13.31 -5.77
CA GLY A 74 -2.84 -14.51 -6.24
C GLY A 74 -3.64 -15.76 -5.81
N GLY A 75 -3.92 -16.64 -6.77
CA GLY A 75 -4.66 -17.88 -6.54
C GLY A 75 -3.86 -18.95 -5.81
#